data_AF-A0A9Q1FMV0-F1
#
_entry.id   AF-A0A9Q1FMV0-F1
#
_cell.length_a   1.000
_cell.length_b   1.000
_cell.length_c   1.000
_cell.angle_alpha   90.00
_cell.angle_beta   90.00
_cell.angle_gamma   90.00
#
_symmetry.space_group_name_H-M   'P 1'
#
loop_
_entity.id
_entity.type
_entity.pdbx_description
1 polymer ?
#
loop_
_entity_poly.entity_id
_entity_poly.type
_entity_poly.pdbx_seq_one_letter_code
_entity_poly.pdbx_strand_id
1 'polypeptide(L)'
;MKERTNNEEGEWGEGLAMAKGQRRRRRRRRRMVKQKHSRVNGRRMVMDWKRGWRGFKGRTGEQAGGAGSGEENENLRSELEKLECHFTWGLTAQDVNLNFLEVKFRDVVSLPEDALPQEINLKGRTYNHLAYVKHLQGCNQEALGYLGKAVEENADNAKSCIVTYGNLAWVHHLMGDDREAETYLRRLEEINESFPTPPPAALHCKVFGEKAWSLLKFSKNH
;
A
#
# COMPACT_ATOMS: atom_id res chain seq x y z
N MET A 1 14.69 -7.59 -59.71
CA MET A 1 13.68 -7.38 -58.65
C MET A 1 14.30 -7.73 -57.30
N LYS A 2 14.75 -6.73 -56.54
CA LYS A 2 15.12 -6.86 -55.13
C LYS A 2 14.70 -5.57 -54.44
N GLU A 3 13.54 -5.58 -53.82
CA GLU A 3 13.11 -4.58 -52.84
C GLU A 3 12.12 -5.25 -51.90
N ARG A 4 12.57 -5.52 -50.67
CA ARG A 4 11.75 -5.45 -49.46
C ARG A 4 12.63 -5.66 -48.22
N THR A 5 12.21 -5.00 -47.14
CA THR A 5 12.65 -5.07 -45.73
C THR A 5 13.66 -4.02 -45.26
N ASN A 6 13.19 -2.78 -45.07
CA ASN A 6 13.80 -1.76 -44.19
C ASN A 6 12.71 -0.96 -43.46
N ASN A 7 11.69 -1.61 -42.88
CA ASN A 7 10.63 -0.87 -42.17
C ASN A 7 10.19 -1.44 -40.81
N GLU A 8 10.85 -2.49 -40.30
CA GLU A 8 10.49 -3.08 -39.00
C GLU A 8 11.38 -2.59 -37.84
N GLU A 9 12.52 -1.94 -38.12
CA GLU A 9 13.41 -1.40 -37.07
C GLU A 9 12.95 -0.04 -36.52
N GLY A 10 12.03 0.65 -37.21
CA GLY A 10 11.53 1.98 -36.82
C GLY A 10 10.54 1.96 -35.65
N GLU A 11 9.60 1.01 -35.63
CA GLU A 11 8.51 0.96 -34.64
C GLU A 11 9.01 0.60 -33.22
N TRP A 12 10.00 -0.29 -33.10
CA TRP A 12 10.61 -0.62 -31.80
C TRP A 12 11.42 0.55 -31.23
N GLY A 13 12.03 1.36 -32.10
CA GLY A 13 12.77 2.57 -31.72
C GLY A 13 11.86 3.65 -31.12
N GLU A 14 10.69 3.86 -31.72
CA GLU A 14 9.72 4.86 -31.29
C GLU A 14 9.02 4.49 -29.97
N GLY A 15 8.60 3.22 -29.81
CA GLY A 15 8.02 2.72 -28.56
C GLY A 15 9.00 2.84 -27.37
N LEU A 16 10.27 2.52 -27.60
CA LEU A 16 11.31 2.64 -26.58
C LEU A 16 11.66 4.10 -26.27
N ALA A 17 11.63 4.99 -27.27
CA ALA A 17 11.83 6.43 -27.11
C ALA A 17 10.67 7.08 -26.34
N MET A 18 9.42 6.70 -26.63
CA MET A 18 8.22 7.10 -25.88
C MET A 18 8.31 6.66 -24.41
N ALA A 19 8.65 5.39 -24.16
CA ALA A 19 8.81 4.86 -22.80
C ALA A 19 9.95 5.57 -22.03
N LYS A 20 11.10 5.81 -22.67
CA LYS A 20 12.21 6.60 -22.10
C LYS A 20 11.81 8.07 -21.85
N GLY A 21 10.98 8.65 -22.71
CA GLY A 21 10.40 9.98 -22.56
C GLY A 21 9.47 10.09 -21.35
N GLN A 22 8.58 9.11 -21.17
CA GLN A 22 7.71 9.01 -20.00
C GLN A 22 8.51 8.77 -18.71
N ARG A 23 9.55 7.91 -18.74
CA ARG A 23 10.52 7.69 -17.65
C ARG A 23 11.23 8.98 -17.22
N ARG A 24 11.73 9.77 -18.18
CA ARG A 24 12.39 11.07 -17.90
C ARG A 24 11.40 12.09 -17.34
N ARG A 25 10.16 12.13 -17.83
CA ARG A 25 9.09 13.01 -17.33
C ARG A 25 8.69 12.67 -15.89
N ARG A 26 8.54 11.39 -15.52
CA ARG A 26 8.23 10.96 -14.14
C ARG A 26 9.39 11.19 -13.17
N ARG A 27 10.63 10.88 -13.55
CA ARG A 27 11.83 11.19 -12.72
C ARG A 27 12.02 12.69 -12.50
N ARG A 28 11.80 13.52 -13.54
CA ARG A 28 11.83 14.99 -13.41
C ARG A 28 10.68 15.50 -12.54
N ARG A 29 9.46 14.95 -12.66
CA ARG A 29 8.33 15.30 -11.79
C ARG A 29 8.60 14.93 -10.32
N ARG A 30 9.12 13.73 -10.02
CA ARG A 30 9.51 13.34 -8.65
C ARG A 30 10.63 14.22 -8.07
N ARG A 31 11.62 14.63 -8.88
CA ARG A 31 12.65 15.60 -8.47
C ARG A 31 12.09 17.01 -8.27
N MET A 32 11.21 17.48 -9.13
CA MET A 32 10.54 18.79 -8.99
C MET A 32 9.59 18.82 -7.79
N VAL A 33 8.92 17.71 -7.46
CA VAL A 33 8.13 17.60 -6.22
C VAL A 33 9.05 17.69 -5.01
N LYS A 34 10.17 16.95 -4.97
CA LYS A 34 11.19 17.08 -3.91
C LYS A 34 11.76 18.50 -3.78
N GLN A 35 11.91 19.24 -4.90
CA GLN A 35 12.46 20.60 -4.91
C GLN A 35 11.41 21.68 -4.60
N LYS A 36 10.14 21.52 -5.01
CA LYS A 36 9.02 22.39 -4.58
C LYS A 36 8.76 22.28 -3.09
N HIS A 37 8.91 21.10 -2.50
CA HIS A 37 8.85 20.89 -1.05
C HIS A 37 9.97 21.63 -0.29
N SER A 38 11.05 22.05 -0.95
CA SER A 38 12.11 22.87 -0.36
C SER A 38 11.88 24.38 -0.49
N ARG A 39 10.99 24.84 -1.38
CA ARG A 39 10.80 26.27 -1.69
C ARG A 39 9.41 26.82 -1.34
N VAL A 40 8.41 25.97 -1.10
CA VAL A 40 7.05 26.42 -0.72
C VAL A 40 6.82 26.10 0.74
N ASN A 41 7.44 26.90 1.62
CA ASN A 41 7.08 26.97 3.04
C ASN A 41 6.08 28.12 3.26
N GLY A 42 5.00 28.11 2.48
CA GLY A 42 3.99 29.16 2.45
C GLY A 42 2.66 28.62 1.91
N ARG A 43 1.86 28.06 2.82
CA ARG A 43 0.41 27.77 2.70
C ARG A 43 -0.06 27.09 1.40
N ARG A 44 0.13 25.77 1.34
CA ARG A 44 -0.79 24.82 0.66
C ARG A 44 -0.68 23.49 1.40
N MET A 45 -1.79 22.90 1.84
CA MET A 45 -1.82 21.72 2.74
C MET A 45 -1.01 20.56 2.16
N VAL A 46 0.24 20.45 2.59
CA VAL A 46 1.00 19.20 2.57
C VAL A 46 0.67 18.55 3.90
N MET A 47 -0.09 17.45 3.89
CA MET A 47 -0.18 16.62 5.09
C MET A 47 1.23 16.14 5.41
N ASP A 48 1.78 16.67 6.51
CA ASP A 48 3.15 16.45 6.95
C ASP A 48 3.27 15.05 7.55
N TRP A 49 3.29 14.04 6.65
CA TRP A 49 3.37 12.62 6.96
C TRP A 49 4.61 12.23 7.79
N LYS A 50 5.63 13.10 7.89
CA LYS A 50 6.82 12.90 8.71
C LYS A 50 6.65 13.26 10.19
N ARG A 51 5.51 13.85 10.60
CA ARG A 51 5.25 14.13 12.02
C ARG A 51 4.76 12.91 12.81
N GLY A 52 4.03 12.00 12.17
CA GLY A 52 3.56 10.77 12.82
C GLY A 52 4.67 9.74 13.09
N TRP A 53 5.66 9.64 12.20
CA TRP A 53 6.65 8.57 12.29
C TRP A 53 7.83 8.84 13.25
N ARG A 54 8.09 10.11 13.62
CA ARG A 54 9.25 10.50 14.44
C ARG A 54 9.04 10.37 15.96
N GLY A 55 8.07 9.58 16.40
CA GLY A 55 7.67 9.49 17.81
C GLY A 55 8.05 8.22 18.56
N PHE A 56 8.52 7.14 17.93
CA PHE A 56 8.74 5.87 18.62
C PHE A 56 10.24 5.60 18.88
N LYS A 57 10.81 6.36 19.83
CA LYS A 57 11.99 5.91 20.59
C LYS A 57 11.49 5.39 21.93
N GLY A 58 11.95 4.19 22.27
CA GLY A 58 11.39 3.34 23.31
C GLY A 58 11.02 4.05 24.61
N ARG A 59 9.85 3.68 25.12
CA ARG A 59 9.52 3.82 26.53
C ARG A 59 8.94 2.47 26.98
N THR A 60 9.81 1.63 27.50
CA THR A 60 9.41 0.57 28.44
C THR A 60 8.90 1.25 29.69
N GLY A 61 7.75 0.82 30.19
CA GLY A 61 7.25 1.22 31.50
C GLY A 61 5.87 1.87 31.47
N GLU A 62 4.87 1.02 31.71
CA GLU A 62 3.96 1.16 32.85
C GLU A 62 2.75 2.12 32.77
N GLN A 63 1.61 1.54 33.18
CA GLN A 63 0.30 2.11 33.50
C GLN A 63 -0.54 2.62 32.31
N ALA A 64 -1.85 2.43 32.25
CA ALA A 64 -2.84 2.03 33.24
C ALA A 64 -4.01 1.32 32.53
N GLY A 65 -4.71 0.45 33.25
CA GLY A 65 -6.00 -0.08 32.80
C GLY A 65 -7.00 1.06 32.59
N GLY A 66 -7.23 1.40 31.33
CA GLY A 66 -8.39 2.14 30.89
C GLY A 66 -9.44 1.13 30.44
N ALA A 67 -10.45 0.90 31.29
CA ALA A 67 -11.69 0.26 30.88
C ALA A 67 -12.43 1.24 29.95
N GLY A 68 -11.95 1.36 28.71
CA GLY A 68 -12.75 1.87 27.59
C GLY A 68 -13.87 0.86 27.35
N SER A 69 -15.10 1.37 27.35
CA SER A 69 -16.34 0.61 27.23
C SER A 69 -16.25 -0.41 26.11
N GLY A 70 -16.61 -1.68 26.38
CA GLY A 70 -16.63 -2.73 25.37
C GLY A 70 -17.42 -2.35 24.12
N GLU A 71 -18.38 -1.43 24.24
CA GLU A 71 -19.18 -0.89 23.13
C GLU A 71 -18.37 -0.07 22.11
N GLU A 72 -17.41 0.77 22.52
CA GLU A 72 -16.59 1.56 21.59
C GLU A 72 -15.64 0.67 20.79
N ASN A 73 -15.10 -0.36 21.44
CA ASN A 73 -14.25 -1.37 20.83
C ASN A 73 -15.03 -2.22 19.81
N GLU A 74 -16.23 -2.68 20.16
CA GLU A 74 -17.12 -3.40 19.23
C GLU A 74 -17.56 -2.54 18.03
N ASN A 75 -17.81 -1.24 18.25
CA ASN A 75 -18.16 -0.32 17.17
C ASN A 75 -16.98 -0.12 16.20
N LEU A 76 -15.77 0.10 16.73
CA LEU A 76 -14.56 0.24 15.91
C LEU A 76 -14.29 -1.03 15.11
N ARG A 77 -14.39 -2.20 15.76
CA ARG A 77 -14.22 -3.49 15.09
C ARG A 77 -15.22 -3.69 13.95
N SER A 78 -16.48 -3.35 14.16
CA SER A 78 -17.53 -3.40 13.13
C SER A 78 -17.18 -2.55 11.91
N GLU A 79 -16.61 -1.35 12.10
CA GLU A 79 -16.14 -0.53 10.97
C GLU A 79 -14.92 -1.13 10.27
N LEU A 80 -13.98 -1.73 11.03
CA LEU A 80 -12.80 -2.39 10.46
C LEU A 80 -13.16 -3.63 9.62
N GLU A 81 -14.19 -4.37 10.00
CA GLU A 81 -14.68 -5.55 9.28
C GLU A 81 -15.31 -5.21 7.92
N LYS A 82 -15.77 -3.97 7.72
CA LYS A 82 -16.30 -3.49 6.43
C LYS A 82 -15.22 -3.13 5.42
N LEU A 83 -13.96 -3.00 5.86
CA LEU A 83 -12.86 -2.58 5.00
C LEU A 83 -12.50 -3.67 3.99
N GLU A 84 -12.02 -3.27 2.81
CA GLU A 84 -11.49 -4.20 1.81
C GLU A 84 -9.95 -4.22 1.89
N CYS A 85 -9.42 -5.12 2.73
CA CYS A 85 -7.99 -5.28 2.97
C CYS A 85 -7.62 -6.72 3.37
N HIS A 86 -6.34 -7.02 3.58
CA HIS A 86 -5.87 -8.40 3.80
C HIS A 86 -6.50 -9.09 5.02
N PHE A 87 -6.88 -8.32 6.04
CA PHE A 87 -7.51 -8.80 7.27
C PHE A 87 -8.95 -9.28 7.08
N THR A 88 -9.66 -8.75 6.08
CA THR A 88 -11.07 -9.07 5.80
C THR A 88 -11.26 -9.99 4.60
N TRP A 89 -10.17 -10.39 3.94
CA TRP A 89 -10.20 -11.25 2.75
C TRP A 89 -10.17 -12.75 3.05
N GLY A 90 -10.23 -13.15 4.33
CA GLY A 90 -10.25 -14.55 4.73
C GLY A 90 -8.94 -15.30 4.42
N LEU A 91 -7.82 -14.58 4.36
CA LEU A 91 -6.49 -15.17 4.18
C LEU A 91 -6.05 -15.78 5.51
N THR A 92 -5.54 -17.01 5.51
CA THR A 92 -5.13 -17.66 6.78
C THR A 92 -3.71 -18.22 6.71
N ALA A 93 -3.05 -18.26 7.87
CA ALA A 93 -1.72 -18.87 8.01
C ALA A 93 -1.74 -20.40 7.79
N GLN A 94 -2.91 -21.05 7.87
CA GLN A 94 -3.05 -22.50 7.67
C GLN A 94 -2.96 -22.89 6.20
N ASP A 95 -3.15 -21.94 5.29
CA ASP A 95 -3.23 -22.21 3.86
C ASP A 95 -1.85 -22.16 3.17
N VAL A 96 -0.82 -21.63 3.85
CA VAL A 96 0.47 -21.29 3.25
C VAL A 96 1.66 -21.43 4.20
N ASN A 97 2.85 -21.62 3.63
CA ASN A 97 4.10 -21.45 4.35
C ASN A 97 4.49 -19.96 4.39
N LEU A 98 4.34 -19.33 5.55
CA LEU A 98 4.61 -17.90 5.75
C LEU A 98 6.07 -17.52 5.46
N ASN A 99 7.04 -18.35 5.85
CA ASN A 99 8.46 -18.08 5.62
C ASN A 99 8.79 -18.12 4.12
N PHE A 100 8.22 -19.07 3.39
CA PHE A 100 8.37 -19.15 1.95
C PHE A 100 7.75 -17.94 1.24
N LEU A 101 6.56 -17.52 1.65
CA LEU A 101 5.92 -16.31 1.13
C LEU A 101 6.74 -15.05 1.41
N GLU A 102 7.28 -14.92 2.63
CA GLU A 102 8.14 -13.80 3.00
C GLU A 102 9.35 -13.69 2.07
N VAL A 103 10.07 -14.79 1.84
CA VAL A 103 11.24 -14.82 0.94
C VAL A 103 10.82 -14.40 -0.47
N LYS A 104 9.76 -15.02 -1.01
CA LYS A 104 9.25 -14.70 -2.35
C LYS A 104 8.87 -13.24 -2.52
N PHE A 105 8.21 -12.65 -1.53
CA PHE A 105 7.84 -11.24 -1.57
C PHE A 105 9.04 -10.32 -1.39
N ARG A 106 10.02 -10.70 -0.56
CA ARG A 106 11.28 -9.98 -0.40
C ARG A 106 12.06 -9.92 -1.72
N ASP A 107 12.08 -11.01 -2.47
CA ASP A 107 12.72 -11.05 -3.79
C ASP A 107 12.06 -10.03 -4.73
N VAL A 108 10.72 -10.01 -4.78
CA VAL A 108 9.96 -9.08 -5.63
C VAL A 108 10.25 -7.61 -5.28
N VAL A 109 10.27 -7.22 -4.01
CA VAL A 109 10.56 -5.83 -3.63
C VAL A 109 12.02 -5.43 -3.85
N SER A 110 12.92 -6.42 -3.88
CA SER A 110 14.35 -6.23 -4.16
C SER A 110 14.64 -6.06 -5.66
N LEU A 111 13.69 -6.39 -6.54
CA LEU A 111 13.85 -6.23 -7.97
C LEU A 111 13.99 -4.75 -8.37
N PRO A 112 14.85 -4.45 -9.37
CA PRO A 112 14.92 -3.14 -9.99
C PRO A 112 13.56 -2.69 -10.52
N GLU A 113 13.30 -1.39 -10.46
CA GLU A 113 12.02 -0.80 -10.89
C GLU A 113 11.66 -1.12 -12.35
N ASP A 114 12.66 -1.27 -13.20
CA ASP A 114 12.52 -1.58 -14.62
C ASP A 114 12.29 -3.06 -14.92
N ALA A 115 12.46 -3.94 -13.93
CA ALA A 115 12.12 -5.37 -14.02
C ALA A 115 10.64 -5.66 -13.67
N LEU A 116 9.90 -4.67 -13.15
CA LEU A 116 8.51 -4.85 -12.71
C LEU A 116 7.51 -4.22 -13.69
N PRO A 117 6.30 -4.80 -13.82
CA PRO A 117 5.23 -4.20 -14.61
C PRO A 117 4.88 -2.81 -14.10
N GLN A 118 5.15 -1.75 -14.88
CA GLN A 118 4.98 -0.36 -14.42
C GLN A 118 3.52 0.11 -14.32
N GLU A 119 2.60 -0.67 -14.89
CA GLU A 119 1.16 -0.39 -14.88
C GLU A 119 0.51 -0.81 -13.55
N ILE A 120 1.15 -1.74 -12.85
CA ILE A 120 0.70 -2.28 -11.58
C ILE A 120 1.68 -1.79 -10.53
N ASN A 121 1.23 -1.13 -9.46
CA ASN A 121 2.12 -0.80 -8.34
C ASN A 121 2.45 -2.07 -7.54
N LEU A 122 3.20 -2.97 -8.15
CA LEU A 122 3.49 -4.30 -7.62
C LEU A 122 4.32 -4.20 -6.34
N LYS A 123 5.23 -3.23 -6.22
CA LYS A 123 5.99 -2.99 -4.98
C LYS A 123 5.08 -2.61 -3.82
N GLY A 124 4.20 -1.63 -4.01
CA GLY A 124 3.22 -1.25 -2.99
C GLY A 124 2.36 -2.43 -2.53
N ARG A 125 1.83 -3.21 -3.48
CA ARG A 125 1.08 -4.44 -3.18
C ARG A 125 1.90 -5.47 -2.42
N THR A 126 3.15 -5.68 -2.84
CA THR A 126 4.04 -6.66 -2.21
C THR A 126 4.42 -6.23 -0.79
N TYR A 127 4.57 -4.93 -0.54
CA TYR A 127 4.75 -4.42 0.82
C TYR A 127 3.52 -4.62 1.70
N ASN A 128 2.30 -4.45 1.18
CA ASN A 128 1.07 -4.81 1.93
C ASN A 128 1.07 -6.30 2.32
N HIS A 129 1.50 -7.18 1.42
CA HIS A 129 1.58 -8.62 1.69
C HIS A 129 2.66 -8.96 2.71
N LEU A 130 3.86 -8.37 2.60
CA LEU A 130 4.91 -8.54 3.59
C LEU A 130 4.44 -8.11 4.97
N ALA A 131 3.69 -7.01 5.06
CA ALA A 131 3.11 -6.57 6.32
C ALA A 131 2.13 -7.59 6.89
N TYR A 132 1.22 -8.11 6.06
CA TYR A 132 0.26 -9.10 6.51
C TYR A 132 0.92 -10.42 6.93
N VAL A 133 1.93 -10.89 6.19
CA VAL A 133 2.73 -12.07 6.58
C VAL A 133 3.43 -11.84 7.92
N LYS A 134 4.03 -10.66 8.13
CA LYS A 134 4.66 -10.31 9.41
C LYS A 134 3.67 -10.26 10.56
N HIS A 135 2.47 -9.73 10.31
CA HIS A 135 1.39 -9.79 11.29
C HIS A 135 1.02 -11.24 11.66
N LEU A 136 0.83 -12.12 10.67
CA LEU A 136 0.56 -13.54 10.91
C LEU A 136 1.68 -14.27 11.66
N GLN A 137 2.94 -13.80 11.52
CA GLN A 137 4.09 -14.25 12.30
C GLN A 137 4.19 -13.63 13.70
N GLY A 138 3.24 -12.77 14.10
CA GLY A 138 3.25 -12.06 15.40
C GLY A 138 4.17 -10.83 15.45
N CYS A 139 4.72 -10.40 14.31
CA CYS A 139 5.72 -9.32 14.21
C CYS A 139 5.07 -7.99 13.77
N ASN A 140 4.11 -7.48 14.56
CA ASN A 140 3.31 -6.30 14.19
C ASN A 140 4.15 -5.02 13.95
N GLN A 141 5.26 -4.83 14.68
CA GLN A 141 6.12 -3.66 14.48
C GLN A 141 6.82 -3.67 13.10
N GLU A 142 7.23 -4.85 12.65
CA GLU A 142 7.78 -5.02 11.30
C GLU A 142 6.68 -4.85 10.25
N ALA A 143 5.46 -5.30 10.54
CA ALA A 143 4.30 -5.10 9.67
C ALA A 143 4.05 -3.61 9.41
N LEU A 144 4.04 -2.77 10.46
CA LEU A 144 3.94 -1.32 10.32
C LEU A 144 5.09 -0.73 9.47
N GLY A 145 6.31 -1.24 9.63
CA GLY A 145 7.46 -0.83 8.81
C GLY A 145 7.26 -1.11 7.31
N TYR A 146 6.66 -2.24 6.96
CA TYR A 146 6.31 -2.55 5.56
C TYR A 146 5.13 -1.73 5.06
N LEU A 147 4.10 -1.49 5.88
CA LEU A 147 2.98 -0.63 5.50
C LEU A 147 3.42 0.81 5.24
N GLY A 148 4.38 1.34 6.01
CA GLY A 148 5.00 2.64 5.73
C GLY A 148 5.63 2.70 4.34
N LYS A 149 6.38 1.65 3.94
CA LYS A 149 6.94 1.55 2.58
C LYS A 149 5.84 1.43 1.52
N ALA A 150 4.76 0.71 1.79
CA ALA A 150 3.62 0.63 0.88
C ALA A 150 2.97 2.01 0.66
N VAL A 151 2.84 2.83 1.71
CA VAL A 151 2.37 4.22 1.58
C VAL A 151 3.31 5.05 0.71
N GLU A 152 4.63 4.94 0.91
CA GLU A 152 5.62 5.66 0.10
C GLU A 152 5.53 5.31 -1.39
N GLU A 153 5.36 4.02 -1.71
CA GLU A 153 5.18 3.57 -3.10
C GLU A 153 3.85 4.03 -3.71
N ASN A 154 2.81 4.22 -2.87
CA ASN A 154 1.48 4.65 -3.29
C ASN A 154 1.26 6.18 -3.21
N ALA A 155 2.27 6.95 -2.79
CA ALA A 155 2.13 8.39 -2.48
C ALA A 155 1.62 9.25 -3.66
N ASP A 156 1.84 8.81 -4.90
CA ASP A 156 1.40 9.51 -6.10
C ASP A 156 -0.11 9.33 -6.39
N ASN A 157 -0.81 8.39 -5.71
CA ASN A 157 -2.22 8.09 -5.95
C ASN A 157 -2.92 7.54 -4.70
N ALA A 158 -3.70 8.40 -4.04
CA ALA A 158 -4.47 8.08 -2.83
C ALA A 158 -5.39 6.86 -2.96
N LYS A 159 -5.99 6.60 -4.12
CA LYS A 159 -6.82 5.39 -4.35
C LYS A 159 -6.02 4.09 -4.26
N SER A 160 -4.70 4.16 -4.37
CA SER A 160 -3.80 3.01 -4.22
C SER A 160 -3.48 2.73 -2.75
N CYS A 161 -3.73 3.69 -1.85
CA CYS A 161 -3.53 3.53 -0.41
C CYS A 161 -4.71 2.87 0.29
N ILE A 162 -5.83 2.57 -0.38
CA ILE A 162 -7.04 2.02 0.27
C ILE A 162 -6.72 0.73 1.05
N VAL A 163 -6.11 -0.25 0.38
CA VAL A 163 -5.72 -1.52 1.04
C VAL A 163 -4.68 -1.28 2.14
N THR A 164 -3.71 -0.40 1.88
CA THR A 164 -2.64 -0.08 2.85
C THR A 164 -3.18 0.60 4.12
N TYR A 165 -4.11 1.54 4.00
CA TYR A 165 -4.74 2.21 5.13
C TYR A 165 -5.67 1.26 5.90
N GLY A 166 -6.39 0.37 5.20
CA GLY A 166 -7.16 -0.68 5.88
C GLY A 166 -6.27 -1.61 6.70
N ASN A 167 -5.14 -2.05 6.13
CA ASN A 167 -4.16 -2.85 6.86
C ASN A 167 -3.54 -2.09 8.04
N LEU A 168 -3.24 -0.80 7.90
CA LEU A 168 -2.73 0.03 9.00
C LEU A 168 -3.77 0.14 10.12
N ALA A 169 -5.03 0.39 9.79
CA ALA A 169 -6.11 0.47 10.77
C ALA A 169 -6.21 -0.83 11.59
N TRP A 170 -6.22 -1.98 10.91
CA TRP A 170 -6.24 -3.29 11.56
C TRP A 170 -5.02 -3.55 12.44
N VAL A 171 -3.80 -3.29 11.97
CA VAL A 171 -2.59 -3.54 12.77
C VAL A 171 -2.56 -2.66 14.03
N HIS A 172 -2.94 -1.38 13.92
CA HIS A 172 -3.01 -0.50 15.09
C HIS A 172 -4.06 -0.95 16.11
N HIS A 173 -5.26 -1.32 15.64
CA HIS A 173 -6.30 -1.86 16.51
C HIS A 173 -5.85 -3.14 17.23
N LEU A 174 -5.25 -4.09 16.50
CA LEU A 174 -4.72 -5.34 17.08
C LEU A 174 -3.55 -5.12 18.05
N MET A 175 -2.92 -3.95 18.03
CA MET A 175 -1.90 -3.53 18.99
C MET A 175 -2.46 -2.74 20.18
N GLY A 176 -3.78 -2.46 20.20
CA GLY A 176 -4.44 -1.63 21.22
C GLY A 176 -4.29 -0.13 21.01
N ASP A 177 -3.95 0.31 19.80
CA ASP A 177 -3.81 1.72 19.43
C ASP A 177 -5.00 2.19 18.58
N ASP A 178 -6.19 2.15 19.17
CA ASP A 178 -7.47 2.45 18.51
C ASP A 178 -7.53 3.88 17.96
N ARG A 179 -6.87 4.82 18.62
CA ARG A 179 -6.76 6.21 18.16
C ARG A 179 -6.10 6.31 16.78
N GLU A 180 -5.04 5.56 16.56
CA GLU A 180 -4.36 5.55 15.27
C GLU A 180 -5.16 4.74 14.24
N ALA A 181 -5.87 3.68 14.67
CA ALA A 181 -6.81 2.96 13.80
C ALA A 181 -7.93 3.86 13.26
N GLU A 182 -8.57 4.65 14.12
CA GLU A 182 -9.58 5.66 13.73
C GLU A 182 -9.01 6.71 12.77
N THR A 183 -7.75 7.09 12.95
CA THR A 183 -7.08 8.04 12.05
C THR A 183 -6.99 7.49 10.62
N TYR A 184 -6.73 6.19 10.46
CA TYR A 184 -6.73 5.56 9.14
C TYR A 184 -8.13 5.33 8.57
N LEU A 185 -9.12 5.05 9.42
CA LEU A 185 -10.53 5.00 9.00
C LEU A 185 -10.98 6.35 8.40
N ARG A 186 -10.69 7.46 9.09
CA ARG A 186 -11.00 8.80 8.57
C ARG A 186 -10.34 9.09 7.23
N ARG A 187 -9.09 8.63 7.03
CA ARG A 187 -8.42 8.76 5.73
C ARG A 187 -9.11 7.97 4.62
N LEU A 188 -9.68 6.81 4.94
CA LEU A 188 -10.44 6.01 3.98
C LEU A 188 -11.76 6.71 3.63
N GLU A 189 -12.43 7.31 4.60
CA GLU A 189 -13.62 8.15 4.39
C GLU A 189 -13.31 9.34 3.46
N GLU A 190 -12.24 10.09 3.73
CA GLU A 190 -11.78 11.20 2.88
C GLU A 190 -11.53 10.74 1.43
N ILE A 191 -10.93 9.56 1.24
CA ILE A 191 -10.72 8.99 -0.10
C ILE A 191 -12.07 8.68 -0.75
N ASN A 192 -13.01 8.07 -0.03
CA ASN A 192 -14.33 7.73 -0.56
C ASN A 192 -15.13 8.98 -0.96
N GLU A 193 -15.12 10.01 -0.12
CA GLU A 193 -15.77 11.31 -0.41
C GLU A 193 -15.14 12.03 -1.61
N SER A 194 -13.81 11.94 -1.76
CA SER A 194 -13.12 12.56 -2.90
C SER A 194 -13.40 11.86 -4.24
N PHE A 195 -13.91 10.62 -4.20
CA PHE A 195 -14.22 9.82 -5.38
C PHE A 195 -15.57 9.10 -5.24
N PRO A 196 -16.68 9.84 -5.21
CA PRO A 196 -18.01 9.26 -5.10
C PRO A 196 -18.28 8.47 -6.37
N THR A 197 -18.12 7.15 -6.29
CA THR A 197 -18.24 6.27 -7.45
C THR A 197 -19.52 5.44 -7.28
N PRO A 198 -20.45 5.45 -8.24
CA PRO A 198 -21.73 4.75 -8.09
C PRO A 198 -21.50 3.22 -7.98
N PRO A 199 -22.21 2.49 -7.10
CA PRO A 199 -22.15 1.02 -7.08
C PRO A 199 -22.63 0.44 -8.42
N PRO A 200 -21.99 -0.60 -9.00
CA PRO A 200 -20.91 -1.44 -8.47
C PRO A 200 -19.49 -0.90 -8.71
N ALA A 201 -19.35 0.26 -9.38
CA ALA A 201 -18.06 0.88 -9.68
C ALA A 201 -17.37 1.49 -8.43
N ALA A 202 -18.09 1.57 -7.30
CA ALA A 202 -17.58 1.95 -5.97
C ALA A 202 -16.32 1.17 -5.55
N LEU A 203 -16.23 -0.11 -5.93
CA LEU A 203 -15.07 -0.93 -5.61
C LEU A 203 -13.99 -0.75 -6.67
N HIS A 204 -12.92 -0.05 -6.26
CA HIS A 204 -11.84 0.37 -7.14
C HIS A 204 -11.09 -0.83 -7.73
N CYS A 205 -10.86 -0.87 -9.05
CA CYS A 205 -10.16 -1.98 -9.74
C CYS A 205 -8.80 -2.35 -9.12
N LYS A 206 -8.13 -1.40 -8.44
CA LYS A 206 -6.90 -1.69 -7.72
C LYS A 206 -7.09 -2.59 -6.51
N VAL A 207 -8.19 -2.41 -5.76
CA VAL A 207 -8.52 -3.19 -4.57
C VAL A 207 -8.85 -4.62 -5.00
N PHE A 208 -9.73 -4.81 -5.98
CA PHE A 208 -10.04 -6.15 -6.48
C PHE A 208 -8.85 -6.85 -7.13
N GLY A 209 -8.03 -6.12 -7.88
CA GLY A 209 -6.81 -6.69 -8.45
C GLY A 209 -5.81 -7.15 -7.38
N GLU A 210 -5.75 -6.45 -6.24
CA GLU A 210 -4.94 -6.87 -5.09
C GLU A 210 -5.58 -8.04 -4.33
N LYS A 211 -6.90 -8.03 -4.12
CA LYS A 211 -7.66 -9.13 -3.50
C LYS A 211 -7.49 -10.44 -4.28
N ALA A 212 -7.74 -10.41 -5.60
CA ALA A 212 -7.60 -11.58 -6.46
C ALA A 212 -6.16 -12.13 -6.44
N TRP A 213 -5.16 -11.24 -6.49
CA TRP A 213 -3.76 -11.66 -6.40
C TRP A 213 -3.42 -12.25 -5.03
N SER A 214 -3.96 -11.69 -3.94
CA SER A 214 -3.76 -12.18 -2.58
C SER A 214 -4.32 -13.59 -2.42
N LEU A 215 -5.57 -13.81 -2.85
CA LEU A 215 -6.21 -15.13 -2.83
C LEU A 215 -5.40 -16.16 -3.63
N LEU A 216 -4.82 -15.77 -4.77
CA LEU A 216 -3.93 -16.65 -5.55
C LEU A 216 -2.62 -16.98 -4.81
N LYS A 217 -2.08 -16.07 -3.98
CA LYS A 217 -0.89 -16.36 -3.18
C LYS A 217 -1.20 -17.20 -1.94
N PHE A 218 -2.43 -17.14 -1.46
CA PHE A 218 -2.92 -17.86 -0.29
C PHE A 218 -3.73 -19.12 -0.62
N SER A 219 -3.82 -19.52 -1.90
CA SER A 219 -4.49 -20.75 -2.27
C SER A 219 -3.65 -21.97 -1.87
N LYS A 220 -4.30 -22.97 -1.25
CA LYS A 220 -3.69 -24.28 -1.00
C LYS A 220 -3.28 -24.90 -2.35
N ASN A 221 -1.98 -25.17 -2.50
CA ASN A 221 -1.32 -25.86 -3.62
C ASN A 221 -1.01 -25.03 -4.88
N HIS A 222 0.27 -24.70 -5.01
CA HIS A 222 1.03 -25.01 -6.23
C HIS A 222 2.30 -25.76 -5.83
#